data_AF-N0CZ22-F1
#
_entry.id   AF-N0CZ22-F1
#
_cell.length_a   1.000
_cell.length_b   1.000
_cell.length_c   1.000
_cell.angle_alpha   90.00
_cell.angle_beta   90.00
_cell.angle_gamma   90.00
#
_symmetry.space_group_name_H-M   'P 1'
#
loop_
_entity.id
_entity.type
_entity.pdbx_description
1 polymer ?
#
loop_
_entity_poly.entity_id
_entity_poly.type
_entity_poly.pdbx_seq_one_letter_code
_entity_poly.pdbx_strand_id
1 'polypeptide(L)'
;MLAYLEKNFPAMAEYSAPQRERTAEDIAHIVEFLGVALYTDSDDLFTDFVRWTAAVLTARKVPARSLRPALDALGVELKDFPRATRMLDRACGHLDEAVPTTDQHPGASA
;
A
#
# COMPACT_ATOMS: atom_id res chain seq x y z
N MET A 1 -12.23 6.33 -0.95
CA MET A 1 -11.13 5.37 -0.78
C MET A 1 -11.59 3.90 -0.73
N LEU A 2 -12.35 3.42 0.26
CA LEU A 2 -12.81 2.01 0.30
C LEU A 2 -13.60 1.58 -0.96
N ALA A 3 -14.58 2.38 -1.40
CA ALA A 3 -15.33 2.14 -2.63
C ALA A 3 -14.48 2.20 -3.91
N TYR A 4 -13.35 2.92 -3.89
CA TYR A 4 -12.40 2.95 -5.02
C TYR A 4 -11.55 1.67 -5.05
N LEU A 5 -11.15 1.16 -3.88
CA LEU A 5 -10.39 -0.08 -3.76
C LEU A 5 -11.23 -1.30 -4.12
N GLU A 6 -12.50 -1.36 -3.70
CA GLU A 6 -13.42 -2.43 -4.11
C GLU A 6 -13.62 -2.48 -5.64
N LYS A 7 -13.62 -1.32 -6.29
CA LYS A 7 -13.79 -1.21 -7.74
C LYS A 7 -12.53 -1.59 -8.54
N ASN A 8 -11.34 -1.27 -8.02
CA ASN A 8 -10.08 -1.42 -8.75
C ASN A 8 -9.26 -2.64 -8.29
N PHE A 9 -9.63 -3.30 -7.21
CA PHE A 9 -8.99 -4.52 -6.71
C PHE A 9 -10.01 -5.65 -6.54
N PRO A 10 -10.37 -6.39 -7.60
CA PRO A 10 -11.42 -7.41 -7.55
C PRO A 10 -11.16 -8.52 -6.53
N ALA A 11 -9.90 -8.78 -6.15
CA ALA A 11 -9.57 -9.72 -5.07
C ALA A 11 -10.10 -9.29 -3.69
N MET A 12 -10.34 -7.99 -3.47
CA MET A 12 -10.94 -7.47 -2.23
C MET A 12 -12.42 -7.88 -2.08
N ALA A 13 -13.11 -8.16 -3.20
CA ALA A 13 -14.50 -8.62 -3.18
C ALA A 13 -14.65 -10.02 -2.55
N GLU A 14 -13.58 -10.82 -2.57
CA GLU A 14 -13.54 -12.16 -1.96
C GLU A 14 -13.11 -12.13 -0.48
N TYR A 15 -12.80 -10.95 0.07
CA TYR A 15 -12.31 -10.85 1.44
C TYR A 15 -13.43 -11.06 2.47
N SER A 16 -13.15 -11.95 3.42
CA SER A 16 -13.92 -12.09 4.65
C SER A 16 -13.92 -10.79 5.46
N ALA A 17 -14.93 -10.59 6.32
CA ALA A 17 -15.01 -9.38 7.14
C ALA A 17 -13.73 -9.10 7.98
N PRO A 18 -13.07 -10.11 8.60
CA PRO A 18 -11.79 -9.89 9.27
C PRO A 18 -10.64 -9.46 8.35
N GLN A 19 -10.64 -9.90 7.08
CA GLN A 19 -9.63 -9.48 6.09
C GLN A 19 -9.87 -8.02 5.66
N ARG A 20 -11.12 -7.59 5.53
CA ARG A 20 -11.47 -6.19 5.25
C ARG A 20 -11.09 -5.24 6.38
N GLU A 21 -11.34 -5.63 7.63
CA GLU A 21 -10.95 -4.84 8.82
C GLU A 21 -9.43 -4.61 8.85
N ARG A 22 -8.63 -5.68 8.66
CA ARG A 22 -7.17 -5.59 8.61
C ARG A 22 -6.67 -4.73 7.45
N THR A 23 -7.33 -4.80 6.30
CA THR A 23 -6.95 -3.96 5.16
C THR A 23 -7.27 -2.49 5.41
N ALA A 24 -8.39 -2.19 6.07
CA ALA A 24 -8.72 -0.83 6.47
C ALA A 24 -7.72 -0.28 7.50
N GLU A 25 -7.28 -1.12 8.45
CA GLU A 25 -6.24 -0.79 9.41
C GLU A 25 -4.88 -0.51 8.73
N ASP A 26 -4.46 -1.35 7.77
CA ASP A 26 -3.24 -1.11 7.00
C ASP A 26 -3.31 0.22 6.21
N ILE A 27 -4.47 0.55 5.62
CA ILE A 27 -4.67 1.82 4.92
C ILE A 27 -4.62 3.00 5.88
N ALA A 28 -5.20 2.88 7.07
CA ALA A 28 -5.15 3.94 8.08
C ALA A 28 -3.69 4.24 8.48
N HIS A 29 -2.88 3.20 8.70
CA HIS A 29 -1.46 3.36 8.98
C HIS A 29 -0.71 4.01 7.79
N ILE A 30 -0.99 3.62 6.54
CA ILE A 30 -0.39 4.26 5.36
C ILE A 30 -0.67 5.77 5.34
N VAL A 31 -1.92 6.17 5.57
CA VAL A 31 -2.29 7.60 5.58
C VAL A 31 -1.64 8.34 6.74
N GLU A 32 -1.56 7.73 7.92
CA GLU A 32 -0.89 8.31 9.09
C GLU A 32 0.60 8.57 8.82
N PHE A 33 1.32 7.55 8.34
CA PHE A 33 2.75 7.68 8.05
C PHE A 33 3.02 8.65 6.89
N LEU A 34 2.13 8.72 5.89
CA LEU A 34 2.19 9.76 4.87
C LEU A 34 2.04 11.15 5.47
N GLY A 35 1.10 11.33 6.41
CA GLY A 35 0.91 12.59 7.14
C GLY A 35 2.15 13.01 7.93
N VAL A 36 2.79 12.07 8.63
CA VAL A 36 4.04 12.31 9.35
C VAL A 36 5.16 12.69 8.39
N ALA A 37 5.34 11.94 7.30
CA ALA A 37 6.36 12.22 6.30
C ALA A 37 6.18 13.62 5.67
N LEU A 38 4.94 13.99 5.35
CA LEU A 38 4.59 15.33 4.85
C LEU A 38 4.86 16.42 5.88
N TYR A 39 4.58 16.17 7.16
CA TYR A 39 4.87 17.11 8.24
C TYR A 39 6.39 17.31 8.40
N THR A 40 7.18 16.24 8.32
CA THR A 40 8.64 16.29 8.49
C THR A 40 9.42 16.56 7.20
N ASP A 41 8.75 16.59 6.04
CA ASP A 41 9.35 16.57 4.69
C ASP A 41 10.40 15.46 4.49
N SER A 42 10.12 14.27 5.05
CA SER A 42 11.01 13.11 4.98
C SER A 42 10.41 12.05 4.08
N ASP A 43 10.84 12.02 2.83
CA ASP A 43 10.47 10.96 1.89
C ASP A 43 10.94 9.58 2.38
N ASP A 44 12.13 9.54 2.99
CA ASP A 44 12.75 8.31 3.47
C ASP A 44 11.87 7.65 4.55
N LEU A 45 11.27 8.44 5.46
CA LEU A 45 10.34 7.95 6.49
C LEU A 45 9.18 7.17 5.88
N PHE A 46 8.55 7.71 4.84
CA PHE A 46 7.43 7.05 4.19
C PHE A 46 7.89 5.80 3.43
N THR A 47 9.00 5.87 2.70
CA THR A 47 9.51 4.73 1.94
C THR A 47 9.99 3.58 2.83
N ASP A 48 10.59 3.89 3.98
CA ASP A 48 11.03 2.90 4.96
C ASP A 48 9.83 2.23 5.63
N PHE A 49 8.78 3.00 5.95
CA PHE A 49 7.51 2.45 6.43
C PHE A 49 6.89 1.48 5.41
N VAL A 50 6.82 1.86 4.13
CA VAL A 50 6.27 0.99 3.07
C VAL A 50 7.11 -0.28 2.91
N ARG A 51 8.44 -0.16 2.93
CA ARG A 51 9.35 -1.32 2.86
C ARG A 51 9.18 -2.25 4.06
N TRP A 52 9.11 -1.70 5.26
CA TRP A 52 8.88 -2.48 6.47
C TRP A 52 7.54 -3.20 6.42
N THR A 53 6.48 -2.51 6.00
CA THR A 53 5.14 -3.08 5.86
C THR A 53 5.13 -4.23 4.84
N ALA A 54 5.78 -4.05 3.69
CA ALA A 54 5.98 -5.11 2.70
C ALA A 54 6.66 -6.34 3.32
N ALA A 55 7.74 -6.16 4.08
CA ALA A 55 8.43 -7.25 4.76
C ALA A 55 7.54 -7.96 5.80
N VAL A 56 6.73 -7.21 6.56
CA VAL A 56 5.76 -7.77 7.52
C VAL A 56 4.70 -8.60 6.80
N LEU A 57 4.15 -8.10 5.69
CA LEU A 57 3.16 -8.83 4.89
C LEU A 57 3.76 -10.12 4.32
N THR A 58 4.96 -10.05 3.74
CA THR A 58 5.69 -11.23 3.24
C THR A 58 5.90 -12.27 4.34
N ALA A 59 6.32 -11.85 5.55
CA ALA A 59 6.48 -12.75 6.70
C ALA A 59 5.15 -13.41 7.13
N ARG A 60 4.02 -12.73 6.89
CA ARG A 60 2.66 -13.25 7.12
C ARG A 60 2.10 -14.04 5.95
N LYS A 61 2.89 -14.30 4.90
CA LYS A 61 2.46 -14.95 3.64
C LYS A 61 1.40 -14.17 2.86
N VAL A 62 1.35 -12.86 3.05
CA VAL A 62 0.56 -11.93 2.22
C VAL A 62 1.50 -11.31 1.19
N PRO A 63 1.16 -11.30 -0.11
CA PRO A 63 2.05 -10.73 -1.12
C PRO A 63 2.28 -9.22 -0.92
N ALA A 64 3.52 -8.76 -0.97
CA ALA A 64 3.85 -7.35 -0.75
C ALA A 64 3.20 -6.42 -1.80
N ARG A 65 3.00 -6.94 -3.02
CA ARG A 65 2.27 -6.24 -4.09
C ARG A 65 0.84 -5.82 -3.72
N SER A 66 0.25 -6.39 -2.66
CA SER A 66 -1.08 -5.98 -2.20
C SER A 66 -1.14 -4.54 -1.69
N LEU A 67 0.00 -3.91 -1.40
CA LEU A 67 0.10 -2.49 -1.04
C LEU A 67 -0.11 -1.55 -2.23
N ARG A 68 0.22 -2.01 -3.45
CA ARG A 68 0.22 -1.16 -4.66
C ARG A 68 -1.13 -0.49 -4.94
N PRO A 69 -2.28 -1.17 -4.89
CA PRO A 69 -3.57 -0.54 -5.13
C PRO A 69 -3.91 0.58 -4.13
N ALA A 70 -3.49 0.44 -2.87
CA ALA A 70 -3.71 1.47 -1.86
C ALA A 70 -2.86 2.72 -2.14
N LEU A 71 -1.60 2.53 -2.53
CA LEU A 71 -0.71 3.63 -2.91
C LEU A 71 -1.19 4.33 -4.19
N ASP A 72 -1.61 3.58 -5.21
CA ASP A 72 -2.16 4.14 -6.45
C ASP A 72 -3.47 4.92 -6.18
N ALA A 73 -4.35 4.40 -5.30
CA ALA A 73 -5.57 5.10 -4.90
C ALA A 73 -5.27 6.43 -4.22
N LEU A 74 -4.29 6.46 -3.31
CA LEU A 74 -3.83 7.70 -2.68
C LEU A 74 -3.23 8.67 -3.70
N GLY A 75 -2.48 8.16 -4.69
CA GLY A 75 -1.92 8.99 -5.77
C GLY A 75 -3.00 9.69 -6.59
N VAL A 76 -4.12 9.02 -6.86
CA VAL A 76 -5.26 9.61 -7.56
C VAL A 76 -5.96 10.68 -6.71
N GLU A 77 -6.22 10.39 -5.44
CA GLU A 77 -6.90 11.33 -4.52
C GLU A 77 -6.03 12.55 -4.20
N LEU A 78 -4.70 12.39 -4.16
CA LEU A 78 -3.74 13.43 -3.79
C LEU A 78 -3.01 14.03 -4.99
N LYS A 79 -3.51 13.82 -6.22
CA LYS A 79 -2.87 14.27 -7.48
C LYS A 79 -2.52 15.76 -7.52
N ASP A 80 -3.30 16.60 -6.84
CA ASP A 80 -3.13 18.06 -6.80
C ASP A 80 -2.17 18.51 -5.68
N PHE A 81 -1.52 17.57 -4.98
CA PHE A 81 -0.57 17.81 -3.88
C PHE A 81 0.84 17.29 -4.25
N PRO A 82 1.70 18.11 -4.90
CA PRO A 82 2.96 17.65 -5.47
C PRO A 82 3.91 16.94 -4.48
N ARG A 83 3.91 17.36 -3.20
CA ARG A 83 4.73 16.72 -2.15
C ARG A 83 4.24 15.30 -1.84
N ALA A 84 2.93 15.11 -1.77
CA ALA A 84 2.33 13.80 -1.53
C ALA A 84 2.58 12.87 -2.72
N THR A 85 2.35 13.36 -3.95
CA THR A 85 2.60 12.61 -5.17
C THR A 85 4.06 12.15 -5.26
N ARG A 86 5.03 13.03 -4.98
CA ARG A 86 6.46 12.68 -4.94
C ARG A 86 6.76 11.52 -3.97
N MET A 87 6.23 11.58 -2.75
CA MET A 87 6.44 10.54 -1.74
C MET A 87 5.79 9.21 -2.14
N LEU A 88 4.60 9.25 -2.72
CA LEU A 88 3.88 8.07 -3.21
C LEU A 88 4.61 7.42 -4.40
N ASP A 89 5.07 8.20 -5.37
CA ASP A 89 5.81 7.69 -6.53
C ASP A 89 7.11 7.00 -6.09
N ARG A 90 7.82 7.59 -5.13
CA ARG A 90 9.06 7.02 -4.59
C ARG A 90 8.78 5.73 -3.82
N ALA A 91 7.72 5.69 -3.03
CA ALA A 91 7.30 4.47 -2.33
C ALA A 91 6.90 3.35 -3.30
N CYS A 92 6.17 3.65 -4.37
CA CYS A 92 5.84 2.70 -5.43
C CYS A 92 7.10 2.15 -6.11
N GLY A 93 8.07 3.00 -6.44
CA GLY A 93 9.35 2.57 -7.01
C GLY A 93 10.11 1.60 -6.09
N HIS A 94 10.21 1.92 -4.80
CA HIS A 94 10.84 1.03 -3.83
C HIS A 94 10.08 -0.28 -3.62
N LEU A 95 8.75 -0.25 -3.66
CA LEU A 95 7.94 -1.46 -3.58
C LEU A 95 8.21 -2.37 -4.78
N ASP A 96 8.26 -1.81 -5.99
CA ASP A 96 8.51 -2.56 -7.22
C ASP A 96 9.92 -3.20 -7.23
N GLU A 97 10.92 -2.53 -6.66
CA GLU A 97 12.26 -3.08 -6.45
C GLU A 97 12.29 -4.20 -5.40
N ALA A 98 11.46 -4.09 -4.36
CA ALA A 98 11.44 -5.01 -3.23
C ALA A 98 10.64 -6.30 -3.49
N VAL A 99 9.70 -6.29 -4.45
CA VAL A 99 8.86 -7.45 -4.77
C VAL A 99 9.68 -8.49 -5.57
N PRO A 100 10.02 -9.67 -4.99
CA PRO A 100 10.71 -10.71 -5.73
C PRO A 100 9.78 -11.33 -6.80
N THR A 101 10.35 -11.84 -7.90
CA THR A 101 9.61 -12.48 -9.02
C THR A 101 8.58 -13.56 -8.59
N THR A 102 8.76 -14.18 -7.42
CA THR A 102 7.84 -15.19 -6.87
C THR A 102 6.48 -14.62 -6.43
N ASP A 103 6.40 -13.31 -6.14
CA ASP A 103 5.17 -12.58 -5.86
C ASP A 103 4.37 -12.25 -7.14
N GLN A 104 4.65 -12.88 -8.30
CA GLN A 104 3.87 -12.67 -9.53
C GLN A 104 2.64 -13.59 -9.65
N HIS A 105 2.58 -14.70 -8.90
CA HIS A 105 1.43 -15.61 -8.94
C HIS A 105 0.28 -15.09 -8.06
N PRO A 106 -0.97 -15.01 -8.59
CA PRO A 106 -2.16 -14.70 -7.80
C PRO A 106 -2.47 -15.89 -6.89
N GLY A 107 -1.79 -15.95 -5.75
CA GLY A 107 -2.10 -16.86 -4.66
C GLY A 107 -3.34 -16.40 -3.90
N ALA A 108 -4.51 -16.56 -4.52
CA ALA A 108 -5.71 -16.87 -3.77
C ALA A 108 -5.69 -18.39 -3.55
N SER A 109 -5.30 -18.84 -2.36
CA SER A 109 -5.54 -20.23 -1.94
C SER A 109 -5.59 -20.33 -0.42
N ALA A 110 -6.76 -20.81 0.01
CA ALA A 110 -7.21 -21.26 1.33
C ALA A 110 -7.64 -20.19 2.34
#